data_AF-A0A351MAD2-F1
#
_entry.id   AF-A0A351MAD2-F1
#
_cell.length_a   1.000
_cell.length_b   1.000
_cell.length_c   1.000
_cell.angle_alpha   90.00
_cell.angle_beta   90.00
_cell.angle_gamma   90.00
#
_symmetry.space_group_name_H-M   'P 1'
#
loop_
_entity.id
_entity.type
_entity.pdbx_description
1 polymer ?
#
loop_
_entity_poly.entity_id
_entity_poly.type
_entity_poly.pdbx_seq_one_letter_code
_entity_poly.pdbx_strand_id
1 'polypeptide(L)'
;MHRLTLTVSLLTLTPLDALAVRPFVTDDARIVDEGQVTSEVWLETASTGGPWEDSLHTLIGTSVTQWLELTAVSTFGLETGFGNDISNPVFQAKTLLLPAVADGPVGIAVSLGYIPELGQGPSHIAGDGGYALALITKRLNEDRLLLHTNLGF
;
A
#
# COMPACT_ATOMS: atom_id res chain seq x y z
N MET A 1 -32.69 11.98 -60.08
CA MET A 1 -31.44 11.44 -59.47
C MET A 1 -31.16 12.25 -58.21
N HIS A 2 -31.58 11.78 -57.05
CA HIS A 2 -31.38 12.49 -55.77
C HIS A 2 -30.10 11.99 -55.12
N ARG A 3 -29.13 12.88 -54.91
CA ARG A 3 -27.89 12.59 -54.17
C ARG A 3 -28.18 12.75 -52.68
N LEU A 4 -28.10 11.66 -51.92
CA LEU A 4 -28.15 11.68 -50.46
C LEU A 4 -26.72 11.93 -49.96
N THR A 5 -26.45 13.12 -49.45
CA THR A 5 -25.15 13.44 -48.82
C THR A 5 -25.23 13.06 -47.34
N LEU A 6 -24.51 12.00 -46.96
CA LEU A 6 -24.40 11.55 -45.58
C LEU A 6 -23.29 12.36 -44.88
N THR A 7 -23.66 13.34 -44.06
CA THR A 7 -22.69 14.06 -43.22
C THR A 7 -22.46 13.25 -41.93
N VAL A 8 -21.31 12.59 -41.83
CA VAL A 8 -20.88 11.91 -40.60
C VAL A 8 -20.27 12.96 -39.68
N SER A 9 -21.03 13.36 -38.65
CA SER A 9 -20.51 14.17 -37.55
C SER A 9 -19.60 13.30 -36.69
N LEU A 10 -18.29 13.46 -36.84
CA LEU A 10 -17.30 12.82 -35.98
C LEU A 10 -17.35 13.48 -34.61
N LEU A 11 -18.09 12.86 -33.68
CA LEU A 11 -18.17 13.28 -32.29
C LEU A 11 -16.80 13.00 -31.64
N THR A 12 -15.91 13.99 -31.63
CA THR A 12 -14.63 13.91 -30.93
C THR A 12 -14.89 14.04 -29.43
N LEU A 13 -15.08 12.90 -28.75
CA LEU A 13 -14.95 12.81 -27.30
C LEU A 13 -13.49 13.08 -26.96
N THR A 14 -13.16 14.33 -26.62
CA THR A 14 -11.89 14.65 -25.97
C THR A 14 -11.88 13.94 -24.62
N PRO A 15 -10.91 13.05 -24.32
CA PRO A 15 -10.77 12.55 -22.96
C PRO A 15 -10.49 13.76 -22.06
N LEU A 16 -11.41 14.04 -21.14
CA LEU A 16 -11.10 14.87 -19.97
C LEU A 16 -9.86 14.27 -19.32
N ASP A 17 -8.89 15.11 -18.95
CA ASP A 17 -7.68 14.69 -18.24
C ASP A 17 -8.05 13.66 -17.20
N ALA A 18 -7.66 12.40 -17.44
CA ALA A 18 -7.84 11.35 -16.47
C ALA A 18 -7.01 11.79 -15.27
N LEU A 19 -7.69 12.16 -14.18
CA LEU A 19 -7.07 12.44 -12.89
C LEU A 19 -6.53 11.10 -12.37
N ALA A 20 -5.40 10.67 -12.93
CA ALA A 20 -4.64 9.56 -12.40
C ALA A 20 -4.06 10.03 -11.07
N VAL A 21 -4.84 9.82 -10.00
CA VAL A 21 -4.32 9.93 -8.64
C VAL A 21 -3.28 8.83 -8.53
N ARG A 22 -2.03 9.24 -8.31
CA ARG A 22 -0.93 8.30 -8.03
C ARG A 22 -1.37 7.40 -6.88
N PRO A 23 -1.22 6.07 -6.99
CA PRO A 23 -1.55 5.20 -5.88
C PRO A 23 -0.77 5.63 -4.63
N PHE A 24 -1.44 5.59 -3.48
CA PHE A 24 -0.76 5.76 -2.20
C PHE A 24 0.08 4.52 -1.96
N VAL A 25 1.38 4.72 -1.77
CA VAL A 25 2.37 3.64 -1.62
C VAL A 25 2.86 3.72 -0.18
N THR A 26 2.30 2.90 0.70
CA THR A 26 2.58 2.95 2.15
C THR A 26 4.03 2.53 2.46
N ASP A 27 4.64 1.75 1.59
CA ASP A 27 6.03 1.32 1.67
C ASP A 27 7.03 2.35 1.11
N ASP A 28 6.62 3.39 0.38
CA ASP A 28 7.57 4.38 -0.15
C ASP A 28 8.13 5.35 0.91
N ALA A 29 9.31 5.91 0.61
CA ALA A 29 9.99 6.90 1.44
C ALA A 29 9.39 8.30 1.22
N ARG A 30 8.10 8.41 1.47
CA ARG A 30 7.32 9.65 1.41
C ARG A 30 6.15 9.58 2.39
N ILE A 31 5.74 10.76 2.86
CA ILE A 31 4.45 11.00 3.48
C ILE A 31 3.77 12.05 2.60
N VAL A 32 2.52 11.79 2.20
CA VAL A 32 1.85 12.65 1.20
C VAL A 32 1.37 13.94 1.85
N ASP A 33 0.53 13.82 2.89
CA ASP A 33 -0.01 14.96 3.62
C ASP A 33 -0.03 14.65 5.13
N GLU A 34 0.26 15.66 5.95
CA GLU A 34 0.07 15.60 7.40
C GLU A 34 -1.42 15.55 7.76
N GLY A 35 -1.78 14.72 8.72
CA GLY A 35 -3.16 14.48 9.14
C GLY A 35 -3.97 13.58 8.20
N GLN A 36 -3.37 13.08 7.11
CA GLN A 36 -4.05 12.17 6.20
C GLN A 36 -4.41 10.87 6.91
N VAL A 37 -5.57 10.31 6.56
CA VAL A 37 -5.99 8.96 6.95
C VAL A 37 -6.03 8.10 5.71
N THR A 38 -5.46 6.90 5.83
CA THR A 38 -5.41 5.90 4.75
C THR A 38 -6.09 4.63 5.21
N SER A 39 -6.84 4.01 4.30
CA SER A 39 -7.36 2.67 4.47
C SER A 39 -7.04 1.85 3.22
N GLU A 40 -6.50 0.67 3.40
CA GLU A 40 -6.20 -0.27 2.33
C GLU A 40 -6.83 -1.62 2.64
N VAL A 41 -7.40 -2.26 1.62
CA VAL A 41 -7.98 -3.59 1.71
C VAL A 41 -7.55 -4.36 0.48
N TRP A 42 -6.98 -5.54 0.66
CA TRP A 42 -6.58 -6.40 -0.44
C TRP A 42 -6.83 -7.86 -0.12
N LEU A 43 -7.00 -8.64 -1.18
CA LEU A 43 -7.02 -10.09 -1.13
C LEU A 43 -5.63 -10.59 -1.53
N GLU A 44 -5.12 -11.56 -0.79
CA GLU A 44 -3.85 -12.22 -1.08
C GLU A 44 -4.09 -13.71 -1.23
N THR A 45 -3.42 -14.32 -2.20
CA THR A 45 -3.32 -15.77 -2.36
C THR A 45 -1.83 -16.11 -2.30
N ALA A 46 -1.40 -16.76 -1.23
CA ALA A 46 0.02 -17.03 -0.97
C ALA A 46 0.26 -18.50 -0.62
N SER A 47 1.51 -18.94 -0.81
CA SER A 47 1.98 -20.26 -0.35
C SER A 47 3.38 -20.12 0.23
N THR A 48 3.49 -20.34 1.54
CA THR A 48 4.73 -20.19 2.31
C THR A 48 5.35 -21.56 2.61
N GLY A 49 5.48 -22.40 1.58
CA GLY A 49 5.98 -23.77 1.71
C GLY A 49 4.91 -24.82 2.08
N GLY A 50 3.64 -24.42 2.05
CA GLY A 50 2.46 -25.27 2.29
C GLY A 50 1.41 -25.15 1.16
N PRO A 51 0.15 -25.50 1.44
CA PRO A 51 -0.97 -25.23 0.53
C PRO A 51 -1.08 -23.75 0.18
N TRP A 52 -1.84 -23.45 -0.87
CA TRP A 52 -2.25 -22.08 -1.14
C TRP A 52 -3.30 -21.65 -0.13
N GLU A 53 -3.15 -20.44 0.39
CA GLU A 53 -4.04 -19.82 1.37
C GLU A 53 -4.49 -18.45 0.84
N ASP A 54 -5.78 -18.17 0.96
CA ASP A 54 -6.47 -16.95 0.59
C ASP A 54 -6.77 -16.13 1.85
N SER A 55 -6.32 -14.89 1.89
CA SER A 55 -6.51 -13.99 3.02
C SER A 55 -7.07 -12.64 2.60
N LEU A 56 -7.88 -12.04 3.47
CA LEU A 56 -8.27 -10.64 3.38
C LEU A 56 -7.42 -9.83 4.35
N HIS A 57 -6.76 -8.81 3.85
CA HIS A 57 -5.99 -7.89 4.67
C HIS A 57 -6.69 -6.55 4.75
N THR A 58 -6.55 -5.90 5.90
CA THR A 58 -6.97 -4.53 6.11
C THR A 58 -5.85 -3.74 6.76
N LEU A 59 -5.60 -2.54 6.26
CA LEU A 59 -4.70 -1.56 6.85
C LEU A 59 -5.51 -0.29 7.13
N ILE A 60 -5.30 0.29 8.31
CA ILE A 60 -5.67 1.67 8.60
C ILE A 60 -4.42 2.42 9.04
N GLY A 61 -4.30 3.67 8.61
CA GLY A 61 -3.14 4.48 8.94
C GLY A 61 -3.43 5.96 9.00
N THR A 62 -2.50 6.69 9.60
CA THR A 62 -2.50 8.14 9.59
C THR A 62 -1.10 8.73 9.60
N SER A 63 -0.92 9.79 8.82
CA SER A 63 0.27 10.63 8.84
C SER A 63 0.18 11.60 10.02
N VAL A 64 0.74 11.27 11.17
CA VAL A 64 0.66 12.10 12.38
C VAL A 64 1.36 13.45 12.18
N THR A 65 2.47 13.45 11.44
CA THR A 65 3.22 14.65 11.02
C THR A 65 3.72 14.47 9.59
N GLN A 66 4.42 15.46 9.04
CA GLN A 66 5.13 15.31 7.76
C GLN A 66 6.28 14.28 7.78
N TRP A 67 6.65 13.76 8.95
CA TRP A 67 7.79 12.85 9.13
C TRP A 67 7.43 11.53 9.78
N LEU A 68 6.20 11.37 10.29
CA LEU A 68 5.76 10.18 11.03
C LEU A 68 4.41 9.71 10.54
N GLU A 69 4.34 8.45 10.13
CA GLU A 69 3.13 7.72 9.77
C GLU A 69 2.96 6.53 10.70
N LEU A 70 1.74 6.31 11.17
CA LEU A 70 1.36 5.16 11.98
C LEU A 70 0.35 4.32 11.20
N THR A 71 0.52 3.00 11.22
CA THR A 71 -0.38 2.06 10.56
C THR A 71 -0.68 0.87 11.47
N ALA A 72 -1.86 0.30 11.28
CA ALA A 72 -2.29 -0.94 11.91
C ALA A 72 -2.85 -1.86 10.82
N VAL A 73 -2.38 -3.10 10.80
CA VAL A 73 -2.76 -4.13 9.82
C VAL A 73 -3.34 -5.32 10.54
N SER A 74 -4.36 -5.94 9.94
CA SER A 74 -4.88 -7.24 10.36
C SER A 74 -5.18 -8.09 9.14
N THR A 75 -4.99 -9.39 9.28
CA THR A 75 -5.23 -10.38 8.22
C THR A 75 -6.29 -11.35 8.69
N PHE A 76 -7.22 -11.70 7.80
CA PHE A 76 -8.29 -12.65 8.04
C PHE A 76 -8.14 -13.82 7.06
N GLY A 77 -7.96 -15.03 7.56
CA GLY A 77 -7.97 -16.25 6.75
C GLY A 77 -9.39 -16.54 6.24
N LEU A 78 -9.52 -16.97 4.98
CA LEU A 78 -10.83 -17.15 4.33
C LEU A 78 -11.31 -18.60 4.32
N GLU A 79 -10.43 -19.57 4.59
CA GLU A 79 -10.69 -21.01 4.52
C GLU A 79 -11.55 -21.51 5.67
N THR A 80 -11.38 -20.94 6.86
CA THR A 80 -12.09 -21.36 8.09
C THR A 80 -13.41 -20.63 8.31
N GLY A 81 -13.79 -19.76 7.38
CA GLY A 81 -14.87 -18.79 7.54
C GLY A 81 -14.42 -17.51 8.21
N PHE A 82 -14.98 -16.38 7.77
CA PHE A 82 -14.56 -15.04 8.16
C PHE A 82 -14.61 -14.83 9.68
N GLY A 83 -13.48 -14.37 10.25
CA GLY A 83 -13.35 -14.08 11.67
C GLY A 83 -12.95 -15.28 12.55
N ASN A 84 -12.91 -16.51 12.02
CA ASN A 84 -12.40 -17.67 12.74
C ASN A 84 -10.86 -17.80 12.67
N ASP A 85 -10.25 -17.13 11.71
CA ASP A 85 -8.81 -17.02 11.55
C ASP A 85 -8.41 -15.55 11.38
N ILE A 86 -7.65 -15.04 12.34
CA ILE A 86 -7.19 -13.66 12.43
C ILE A 86 -5.72 -13.70 12.83
N SER A 87 -4.84 -13.19 11.98
CA SER A 87 -3.42 -13.10 12.32
C SER A 87 -3.20 -12.18 13.52
N ASN A 88 -2.03 -12.29 14.15
CA ASN A 88 -1.58 -11.26 15.06
C ASN A 88 -1.61 -9.90 14.32
N PRO A 89 -2.19 -8.83 14.91
CA PRO A 89 -2.20 -7.53 14.26
C PRO A 89 -0.79 -6.97 14.21
N VAL A 90 -0.50 -6.17 13.17
CA VAL A 90 0.79 -5.48 13.03
C VAL A 90 0.57 -4.00 13.26
N PHE A 91 1.29 -3.43 14.24
CA PHE A 91 1.38 -1.99 14.44
C PHE A 91 2.71 -1.51 13.92
N GLN A 92 2.71 -0.49 13.06
CA GLN A 92 3.92 0.00 12.42
C GLN A 92 4.03 1.51 12.53
N ALA A 93 5.22 1.99 12.87
CA ALA A 93 5.59 3.39 12.84
C ALA A 93 6.68 3.61 11.79
N LYS A 94 6.37 4.42 10.78
CA LYS A 94 7.29 4.82 9.70
C LYS A 94 7.75 6.26 9.94
N THR A 95 9.05 6.45 10.03
CA THR A 95 9.68 7.78 10.14
C THR A 95 10.44 8.10 8.85
N LEU A 96 10.10 9.23 8.25
CA LEU A 96 10.76 9.74 7.04
C LEU A 96 12.06 10.45 7.41
N LEU A 97 13.19 9.95 6.91
CA LEU A 97 14.51 10.55 7.14
C LEU A 97 14.89 11.51 6.02
N LEU A 98 14.66 11.10 4.78
CA LEU A 98 14.89 11.88 3.57
C LEU A 98 13.69 11.68 2.62
N PRO A 99 12.92 12.73 2.29
CA PRO A 99 11.79 12.60 1.39
C PRO A 99 12.23 12.29 -0.04
N ALA A 100 11.57 11.32 -0.68
CA ALA A 100 11.75 11.08 -2.12
C ALA A 100 11.08 12.19 -2.94
N VAL A 101 11.88 12.97 -3.68
CA VAL A 101 11.40 14.04 -4.57
C VAL A 101 11.57 13.64 -6.04
N ALA A 102 10.69 14.12 -6.91
CA ALA A 102 10.73 13.80 -8.34
C ALA A 102 12.09 14.17 -8.96
N ASP A 103 12.71 13.22 -9.65
CA ASP A 103 14.03 13.34 -10.30
C ASP A 103 15.20 13.77 -9.39
N GLY A 104 14.98 13.85 -8.08
CA GLY A 104 15.98 14.25 -7.10
C GLY A 104 16.70 13.07 -6.43
N PRO A 105 17.36 13.27 -5.29
CA PRO A 105 18.08 12.19 -4.59
C PRO A 105 17.15 11.04 -4.15
N VAL A 106 17.75 9.94 -3.72
CA VAL A 106 17.00 8.84 -3.10
C VAL A 106 16.35 9.32 -1.79
N GLY A 107 15.10 8.95 -1.59
CA GLY A 107 14.41 9.05 -0.31
C GLY A 107 14.70 7.84 0.56
N ILE A 108 14.69 8.07 1.87
CA ILE A 108 14.94 7.07 2.91
C ILE A 108 13.91 7.26 4.02
N ALA A 109 13.24 6.18 4.40
CA ALA A 109 12.45 6.10 5.62
C ALA A 109 12.87 4.84 6.40
N VAL A 110 12.59 4.86 7.71
CA VAL A 110 12.77 3.70 8.58
C VAL A 110 11.42 3.36 9.18
N SER A 111 11.09 2.08 9.19
CA SER A 111 9.86 1.55 9.77
C SER A 111 10.18 0.59 10.90
N LEU A 112 9.42 0.70 11.99
CA LEU A 112 9.47 -0.23 13.12
C LEU A 112 8.10 -0.87 13.27
N GLY A 113 8.07 -2.20 13.29
CA GLY A 113 6.86 -2.99 13.47
C GLY A 113 6.83 -3.69 14.82
N TYR A 114 5.65 -3.74 15.41
CA TYR A 114 5.34 -4.52 16.60
C TYR A 114 4.13 -5.42 16.34
N ILE A 115 4.23 -6.68 16.73
CA ILE A 115 3.25 -7.72 16.44
C ILE A 115 2.85 -8.40 17.76
N PRO A 116 1.86 -7.86 18.49
CA PRO A 116 1.45 -8.48 19.75
C PRO A 116 0.68 -9.78 19.53
N GLU A 117 0.74 -10.69 20.50
CA GLU A 117 -0.02 -11.93 20.52
C GLU A 117 -1.53 -11.71 20.76
N LEU A 118 -2.23 -11.17 19.76
CA LEU A 118 -3.67 -10.88 19.80
C LEU A 118 -4.47 -11.56 18.67
N GLY A 119 -3.84 -12.46 17.91
CA GLY A 119 -4.49 -13.25 16.86
C GLY A 119 -5.28 -14.45 17.40
N GLN A 120 -5.98 -15.14 16.50
CA GLN A 120 -6.67 -16.40 16.77
C GLN A 120 -6.76 -17.26 15.51
N GLY A 121 -6.80 -18.58 15.65
CA GLY A 121 -6.95 -19.49 14.51
C GLY A 121 -5.62 -19.91 13.87
N PRO A 122 -5.64 -20.60 12.71
CA PRO A 122 -4.44 -21.16 12.08
C PRO A 122 -3.33 -20.15 11.74
N SER A 123 -3.68 -18.90 11.41
CA SER A 123 -2.72 -17.82 11.08
C SER A 123 -2.16 -17.10 12.32
N HIS A 124 -2.58 -17.48 13.53
CA HIS A 124 -2.01 -16.99 14.78
C HIS A 124 -0.59 -17.51 14.98
N ILE A 125 0.29 -16.65 15.48
CA ILE A 125 1.65 -17.01 15.88
C ILE A 125 1.79 -16.72 17.37
N ALA A 126 2.25 -17.72 18.12
CA ALA A 126 2.48 -17.58 19.55
C ALA A 126 3.68 -16.65 19.86
N GLY A 127 3.52 -15.80 20.87
CA GLY A 127 4.49 -14.79 21.28
C GLY A 127 4.37 -13.45 20.55
N ASP A 128 4.96 -12.43 21.17
CA ASP A 128 5.12 -11.11 20.56
C ASP A 128 6.28 -11.13 19.55
N GLY A 129 6.13 -10.35 18.48
CA GLY A 129 7.14 -10.16 17.44
C GLY A 129 7.43 -8.69 17.18
N GLY A 130 8.49 -8.46 16.42
CA GLY A 130 8.82 -7.14 15.91
C GLY A 130 9.76 -7.23 14.72
N TYR A 131 9.82 -6.15 13.96
CA TYR A 131 10.71 -6.03 12.82
C TYR A 131 11.14 -4.58 12.64
N ALA A 132 12.17 -4.39 11.83
CA ALA A 132 12.51 -3.08 11.33
C ALA A 132 12.80 -3.14 9.83
N LEU A 133 12.41 -2.09 9.10
CA LEU A 133 12.61 -1.95 7.66
C LEU A 133 13.31 -0.64 7.35
N ALA A 134 14.28 -0.68 6.44
CA ALA A 134 14.72 0.51 5.71
C ALA A 134 13.98 0.55 4.37
N LEU A 135 13.30 1.67 4.12
CA LEU A 135 12.50 1.92 2.92
C LEU A 135 13.26 2.91 2.05
N ILE A 136 13.64 2.51 0.84
CA ILE A 136 14.46 3.33 -0.08
C ILE A 136 13.69 3.58 -1.36
N THR A 137 13.52 4.84 -1.75
CA THR A 137 12.73 5.20 -2.93
C THR A 137 13.45 6.15 -3.86
N LYS A 138 13.40 5.88 -5.16
CA LYS A 138 13.86 6.79 -6.21
C LYS A 138 12.71 7.09 -7.17
N ARG A 139 12.47 8.36 -7.42
CA ARG A 139 11.46 8.85 -8.37
C ARG A 139 12.17 9.31 -9.64
N LEU A 140 11.72 8.82 -10.79
CA LEU A 140 12.36 9.01 -12.09
C LEU A 140 11.33 9.47 -13.12
N ASN A 141 11.80 10.21 -14.12
CA ASN A 141 11.05 10.62 -15.30
C ASN A 141 9.79 11.41 -14.91
N GLU A 142 9.98 12.50 -14.17
CA GLU A 142 8.89 13.36 -13.69
C GLU A 142 7.87 12.57 -12.85
N ASP A 143 8.38 11.67 -12.00
CA ASP A 143 7.59 10.77 -11.14
C ASP A 143 6.74 9.71 -11.86
N ARG A 144 6.99 9.46 -13.15
CA ARG A 144 6.30 8.40 -13.90
C ARG A 144 6.82 7.00 -13.59
N LEU A 145 8.02 6.90 -13.01
CA LEU A 145 8.63 5.65 -12.59
C LEU A 145 9.11 5.77 -11.14
N LEU A 146 8.68 4.83 -10.31
CA LEU A 146 9.16 4.67 -8.95
C LEU A 146 9.99 3.39 -8.88
N LEU A 147 11.19 3.50 -8.29
CA LEU A 147 11.94 2.35 -7.81
C LEU A 147 11.86 2.37 -6.29
N HIS A 148 11.42 1.25 -5.73
CA HIS A 148 11.27 1.08 -4.30
C HIS A 148 12.00 -0.18 -3.82
N THR A 149 12.59 -0.14 -2.62
CA THR A 149 13.30 -1.26 -2.04
C THR A 149 13.11 -1.28 -0.53
N ASN A 150 12.68 -2.43 -0.02
CA ASN A 150 12.49 -2.73 1.40
C ASN A 150 13.61 -3.66 1.88
N LEU A 151 14.36 -3.23 2.90
CA LEU A 151 15.40 -4.04 3.54
C LEU A 151 15.01 -4.31 4.99
N GLY A 152 14.66 -5.55 5.30
CA GLY A 152 14.27 -5.98 6.63
C GLY A 152 15.43 -6.55 7.46
N PHE A 153 15.34 -6.38 8.78
CA PHE A 153 16.27 -6.88 9.77
C PHE A 153 15.58 -7.20 11.10
#